data_AF-A0A0F9KIY6-F1
#
_entry.id   AF-A0A0F9KIY6-F1
#
_cell.length_a   1.000
_cell.length_b   1.000
_cell.length_c   1.000
_cell.angle_alpha   90.00
_cell.angle_beta   90.00
_cell.angle_gamma   90.00
#
_symmetry.space_group_name_H-M   'P 1'
#
loop_
_entity.id
_entity.type
_entity.pdbx_description
1 polymer ?
#
loop_
_entity_poly.entity_id
_entity_poly.type
_entity_poly.pdbx_seq_one_letter_code
_entity_poly.pdbx_strand_id
1 'polypeptide(L)' 'MKWYEILRLAIFILKLIGLLPKEKRPAAEKEALDAMAKITEEDNIA' A
#
# COMPACT_ATOMS: atom_id res chain seq x y z
N MET A 1 -6.38 -9.80 9.19
CA MET A 1 -4.96 -10.04 8.84
C MET A 1 -4.04 -9.98 10.06
N LYS A 2 -2.92 -10.70 10.10
CA LYS A 2 -1.90 -10.50 11.14
C LYS A 2 -1.00 -9.30 10.78
N TRP A 3 -0.54 -8.56 11.78
CA TRP A 3 0.18 -7.28 11.60
C TRP A 3 1.41 -7.38 10.66
N TYR A 4 2.12 -8.50 10.69
CA TYR A 4 3.30 -8.72 9.86
C TYR A 4 2.98 -8.90 8.37
N GLU A 5 1.76 -9.32 8.02
CA GLU A 5 1.30 -9.44 6.63
C GLU A 5 1.12 -8.04 6.02
N ILE A 6 0.52 -7.12 6.78
CA ILE A 6 0.33 -5.72 6.41
C ILE A 6 1.68 -5.04 6.18
N LEU A 7 2.65 -5.29 7.08
CA LEU A 7 4.00 -4.75 6.94
C LEU A 7 4.70 -5.28 5.67
N ARG A 8 4.53 -6.58 5.37
CA ARG A 8 5.11 -7.21 4.19
C ARG A 8 4.50 -6.68 2.90
N LEU A 9 3.19 -6.43 2.91
CA LEU A 9 2.45 -5.80 1.80
C LEU A 9 2.94 -4.37 1.56
N ALA A 10 3.09 -3.56 2.61
CA ALA A 10 3.59 -2.18 2.52
C ALA A 10 4.99 -2.11 1.88
N ILE A 11 5.91 -2.98 2.30
CA ILE A 11 7.27 -3.04 1.75
C ILE A 11 7.26 -3.41 0.27
N PHE A 12 6.38 -4.34 -0.12
CA PHE A 12 6.26 -4.77 -1.52
C PHE A 12 5.73 -3.65 -2.41
N ILE A 13 4.72 -2.94 -1.94
CA ILE A 13 4.15 -1.77 -2.61
C ILE A 13 5.20 -0.67 -2.79
N LEU A 14 5.96 -0.34 -1.74
CA LEU A 14 7.03 0.67 -1.81
C LEU A 14 8.12 0.28 -2.83
N LYS A 15 8.46 -1.01 -2.93
CA LYS A 15 9.37 -1.50 -3.98
C LYS A 15 8.81 -1.29 -5.38
N LEU A 16 7.53 -1.56 -5.60
CA LEU A 16 6.88 -1.35 -6.90
C LEU A 16 6.84 0.13 -7.28
N ILE A 17 6.52 1.01 -6.33
CA ILE A 17 6.52 2.45 -6.59
C ILE A 17 7.94 2.97 -6.85
N GLY A 18 8.95 2.37 -6.22
CA GLY A 18 10.36 2.65 -6.51
C GLY A 18 10.77 2.38 -7.97
N LEU A 19 10.05 1.51 -8.69
CA LEU A 19 10.28 1.23 -10.11
C LEU A 19 9.61 2.27 -11.04
N LEU A 20 8.69 3.08 -10.54
CA LEU A 20 8.02 4.11 -11.33
C LEU A 20 8.91 5.35 -11.54
N PRO A 21 8.68 6.09 -12.65
CA PRO A 21 9.29 7.40 -12.86
C PRO A 21 8.99 8.35 -11.70
N LYS A 22 9.95 9.16 -11.27
CA LYS A 22 9.84 10.05 -10.09
C LYS A 22 8.59 10.94 -10.12
N GLU A 23 8.17 11.36 -11.31
CA GLU A 23 6.97 12.19 -11.55
C GLU A 23 5.67 11.47 -11.21
N LYS A 24 5.63 10.13 -11.35
CA LYS A 24 4.44 9.30 -11.10
C LYS A 24 4.42 8.67 -9.71
N ARG A 25 5.54 8.71 -8.97
CA ARG A 25 5.64 8.15 -7.62
C ARG A 25 4.65 8.77 -6.63
N PRO A 26 4.45 10.10 -6.58
CA PRO A 26 3.53 10.69 -5.59
C PRO A 26 2.09 10.26 -5.80
N ALA A 27 1.66 10.13 -7.08
CA ALA A 27 0.32 9.66 -7.42
C ALA A 27 0.16 8.17 -7.06
N ALA A 28 1.16 7.33 -7.36
CA ALA A 28 1.15 5.91 -7.05
C ALA A 28 1.26 5.62 -5.54
N GLU A 29 2.02 6.41 -4.79
CA GLU A 29 2.08 6.35 -3.32
C GLU A 29 0.72 6.65 -2.72
N LYS A 30 0.02 7.69 -3.22
CA LYS A 30 -1.32 8.05 -2.75
C LYS A 30 -2.35 6.95 -3.04
N GLU A 31 -2.39 6.43 -4.26
CA GLU A 31 -3.30 5.33 -4.62
C GLU A 31 -3.03 4.07 -3.78
N ALA A 32 -1.76 3.75 -3.55
CA ALA A 32 -1.43 2.57 -2.79
C ALA A 32 -1.75 2.73 -1.29
N LEU A 33 -1.61 3.94 -0.74
CA LEU A 33 -2.03 4.24 0.63
C LEU A 33 -3.56 4.11 0.78
N ASP A 34 -4.33 4.65 -0.17
CA ASP A 34 -5.80 4.56 -0.17
C ASP A 34 -6.26 3.09 -0.30
N ALA A 35 -5.62 2.32 -1.18
CA ALA A 35 -5.91 0.89 -1.34
C ALA A 35 -5.59 0.10 -0.07
N MET A 36 -4.46 0.38 0.58
CA MET A 36 -4.12 -0.24 1.87
C MET A 36 -5.12 0.16 2.96
N ALA A 37 -5.50 1.44 3.05
CA ALA A 37 -6.48 1.90 4.02
C ALA A 37 -7.83 1.19 3.86
N LYS A 38 -8.32 1.06 2.62
CA LYS A 38 -9.56 0.35 2.31
C LYS A 38 -9.50 -1.12 2.70
N ILE A 39 -8.40 -1.82 2.37
CA ILE A 39 -8.20 -3.21 2.76
C ILE A 39 -8.20 -3.35 4.29
N THR A 40 -7.55 -2.41 4.98
CA THR A 40 -7.44 -2.45 6.45
C THR A 40 -8.78 -2.13 7.12
N GLU A 41 -9.60 -1.25 6.55
CA GLU A 41 -10.97 -0.97 7.03
C GLU A 41 -11.92 -2.16 6.80
N GLU A 42 -11.92 -2.75 5.60
CA GLU A 42 -12.78 -3.91 5.30
C GLU A 42 -12.44 -5.12 6.19
N ASP A 43 -11.16 -5.34 6.50
CA ASP A 43 -10.70 -6.41 7.40
C ASP A 43 -10.97 -6.11 8.90
N ASN A 44 -11.39 -4.88 9.24
CA ASN A 44 -11.70 -4.45 10.60
C ASN A 44 -13.22 -4.38 10.87
N ILE A 45 -14.04 -4.52 9.82
CA ILE A 45 -15.52 -4.53 9.89
C ILE A 45 -16.08 -5.98 9.88
N ALA A 46 -15.22 -7.00 9.68
CA ALA A 46 -15.56 -8.43 9.71
C ALA A 46 -15.09 -9.11 11.02
#